data_AF-A0A6M2BAY5-F1
#
_entry.id   AF-A0A6M2BAY5-F1
#
_cell.length_a   1.000
_cell.length_b   1.000
_cell.length_c   1.000
_cell.angle_alpha   90.00
_cell.angle_beta   90.00
_cell.angle_gamma   90.00
#
_symmetry.space_group_name_H-M   'P 1'
#
loop_
_entity.id
_entity.type
_entity.pdbx_description
1 polymer ?
#
loop_
_entity_poly.entity_id
_entity_poly.type
_entity_poly.pdbx_seq_one_letter_code
_entity_poly.pdbx_strand_id
1 'polypeptide(L)'
;MEFKLDLKSNALDSFNEAITKFRQGEEGDYKAFKFAILHLSHCFELTLKMYIQTLDENLIYSKCYRAVVERAKNEKINISDALKSMQAEGFDFENLIKVLTNPHTITLDQALSIAALEKCRVTSVALVDKELLDDIDWMKHLRNSIEHYEFAFSIKDVRLTMGRLVRGLAEFTDIFSLYDLDKEVSKEAAKTYKILSDEYEHKIHEGHLDVSDARKEAFRGVRPKFMEFVNWKQYTCDDCGYDTLIQNHDSSTGYRCTYCGAEDSGSIEVTCDVCGSEWPEEEMSSWLGEGTHTCPDCRDLSNKP
;
A
#
# COMPACT_ATOMS: atom_id res chain seq x y z
N MET A 1 1.64 30.52 23.78
CA MET A 1 0.83 29.30 23.55
C MET A 1 1.82 28.21 23.17
N GLU A 2 1.89 27.13 23.93
CA GLU A 2 2.82 26.01 23.66
C GLU A 2 2.05 24.87 23.00
N PHE A 3 2.55 24.36 21.88
CA PHE A 3 2.01 23.19 21.19
C PHE A 3 2.78 21.95 21.66
N LYS A 4 2.06 20.91 22.10
CA LYS A 4 2.66 19.68 22.65
C LYS A 4 1.88 18.46 22.19
N LEU A 5 2.60 17.48 21.64
CA LEU A 5 2.08 16.15 21.32
C LEU A 5 2.89 15.12 22.11
N ASP A 6 2.23 14.08 22.60
CA ASP A 6 2.91 12.87 23.05
C ASP A 6 3.29 11.98 21.86
N LEU A 7 3.99 10.87 22.13
CA LEU A 7 4.51 10.00 21.09
C LEU A 7 3.39 9.40 20.23
N LYS A 8 2.30 8.97 20.87
CA LYS A 8 1.11 8.41 20.20
C LYS A 8 0.44 9.44 19.32
N SER A 9 0.14 10.63 19.85
CA SER A 9 -0.54 11.70 19.12
C SER A 9 0.29 12.17 17.93
N ASN A 10 1.62 12.22 18.07
CA ASN A 10 2.53 12.55 16.97
C ASN A 10 2.58 11.45 15.88
N ALA A 11 2.54 10.18 16.29
CA ALA A 11 2.45 9.05 15.35
C ALA A 11 1.14 9.09 14.56
N LEU A 12 0.02 9.35 15.23
CA LEU A 12 -1.32 9.42 14.62
C LEU A 12 -1.49 10.66 13.74
N ASP A 13 -0.95 11.81 14.12
CA ASP A 13 -0.92 13.00 13.27
C ASP A 13 -0.17 12.72 11.97
N SER A 14 1.00 12.10 12.07
CA SER A 14 1.80 11.68 10.91
C SER A 14 1.08 10.65 10.05
N PHE A 15 0.37 9.69 10.67
CA PHE A 15 -0.43 8.71 9.95
C PHE A 15 -1.55 9.38 9.13
N ASN A 16 -2.33 10.27 9.76
CA ASN A 16 -3.42 10.97 9.10
C ASN A 16 -2.93 11.86 7.95
N GLU A 17 -1.79 12.53 8.13
CA GLU A 17 -1.17 13.31 7.06
C GLU A 17 -0.68 12.39 5.93
N ALA A 18 -0.11 11.22 6.23
CA ALA A 18 0.30 10.26 5.22
C ALA A 18 -0.86 9.80 4.34
N ILE A 19 -1.99 9.43 4.94
CA ILE A 19 -3.21 9.02 4.22
C ILE A 19 -3.79 10.17 3.40
N THR A 20 -3.78 11.39 3.95
CA THR A 20 -4.24 12.58 3.23
C THR A 20 -3.37 12.87 2.00
N LYS A 21 -2.05 12.77 2.12
CA LYS A 21 -1.11 12.94 1.00
C LYS A 21 -1.21 11.82 -0.02
N PHE A 22 -1.46 10.60 0.43
CA PHE A 22 -1.71 9.48 -0.45
C PHE A 22 -2.93 9.74 -1.34
N ARG A 23 -4.06 10.15 -0.74
CA ARG A 23 -5.28 10.50 -1.47
C ARG A 23 -5.06 11.64 -2.47
N GLN A 24 -4.32 12.68 -2.09
CA GLN A 24 -3.94 13.76 -3.01
C GLN A 24 -3.15 13.23 -4.23
N GLY A 25 -2.29 12.24 -4.00
CA GLY A 25 -1.57 11.50 -5.03
C GLY A 25 -2.50 10.80 -6.02
N GLU A 26 -3.50 10.06 -5.52
CA GLU A 26 -4.50 9.37 -6.34
C GLU A 26 -5.39 10.35 -7.14
N GLU A 27 -5.70 11.50 -6.55
CA GLU A 27 -6.47 12.58 -7.20
C GLU A 27 -5.66 13.32 -8.29
N GLY A 28 -4.36 13.01 -8.46
CA GLY A 28 -3.53 13.48 -9.56
C GLY A 28 -2.35 14.36 -9.16
N ASP A 29 -2.21 14.76 -7.89
CA ASP A 29 -1.00 15.42 -7.40
C ASP A 29 0.07 14.39 -7.06
N TYR A 30 0.70 13.81 -8.08
CA TYR A 30 1.67 12.73 -7.91
C TYR A 30 2.88 13.10 -7.03
N LYS A 31 3.16 14.40 -6.82
CA LYS A 31 4.20 14.83 -5.88
C LYS A 31 3.79 14.56 -4.44
N ALA A 32 2.50 14.48 -4.14
CA ALA A 32 1.99 14.19 -2.81
C ALA A 32 2.41 12.79 -2.32
N PHE A 33 2.59 11.81 -3.21
CA PHE A 33 3.07 10.47 -2.85
C PHE A 33 4.40 10.49 -2.09
N LYS A 34 5.33 11.39 -2.44
CA LYS A 34 6.59 11.48 -1.70
C LYS A 34 6.36 11.88 -0.24
N PHE A 35 5.42 12.80 0.01
CA PHE A 35 5.07 13.24 1.36
C PHE A 35 4.33 12.14 2.12
N ALA A 36 3.48 11.37 1.43
CA ALA A 36 2.84 10.19 2.02
C ALA A 36 3.88 9.21 2.61
N ILE A 37 4.95 8.92 1.84
CA ILE A 37 6.06 8.08 2.28
C ILE A 37 6.84 8.69 3.45
N LEU A 38 7.13 9.99 3.42
CA LEU A 38 7.83 10.67 4.52
C LEU A 38 7.03 10.58 5.83
N HIS A 39 5.73 10.90 5.77
CA HIS A 39 4.86 10.89 6.94
C HIS A 39 4.60 9.48 7.47
N LEU A 40 4.43 8.49 6.57
CA LEU A 40 4.27 7.10 6.99
C LEU A 40 5.56 6.55 7.62
N SER A 41 6.73 6.88 7.07
CA SER A 41 8.01 6.47 7.67
C SER A 41 8.18 7.05 9.07
N HIS A 42 7.80 8.31 9.28
CA HIS A 42 7.80 8.92 10.61
C HIS A 42 6.81 8.21 11.56
N CYS A 43 5.59 7.92 11.11
CA CYS A 43 4.61 7.16 11.88
C CYS A 43 5.15 5.79 12.33
N PHE A 44 5.76 5.02 11.42
CA PHE A 44 6.41 3.74 11.74
C PHE A 44 7.51 3.90 12.78
N GLU A 45 8.37 4.91 12.64
CA GLU A 45 9.44 5.18 13.62
C GLU A 45 8.88 5.44 15.02
N LEU A 46 7.86 6.29 15.13
CA LEU A 46 7.25 6.60 16.43
C LEU A 46 6.51 5.40 17.01
N THR A 47 5.82 4.62 16.18
CA THR A 47 5.10 3.41 16.61
C THR A 47 6.05 2.33 17.12
N LEU A 48 7.15 2.10 16.40
CA LEU A 48 8.20 1.18 16.86
C LEU A 48 8.86 1.68 18.14
N LYS A 49 9.06 2.99 18.30
CA LYS A 49 9.53 3.57 19.58
C LYS A 49 8.54 3.33 20.72
N MET A 50 7.23 3.46 20.47
CA MET A 50 6.20 3.13 21.46
C MET A 50 6.30 1.66 21.87
N TYR A 51 6.45 0.75 20.90
CA TYR A 51 6.69 -0.66 21.19
C TYR A 51 7.92 -0.86 22.10
N ILE A 52 9.05 -0.22 21.79
CA ILE A 52 10.26 -0.31 22.64
C ILE A 52 10.00 0.19 24.06
N GLN A 53 9.20 1.25 24.25
CA GLN A 53 8.83 1.74 25.59
C GLN A 53 7.98 0.74 26.39
N THR A 54 7.27 -0.18 25.73
CA THR A 54 6.56 -1.26 26.43
C THR A 54 7.50 -2.30 27.04
N LEU A 55 8.73 -2.41 26.52
CA LEU A 55 9.75 -3.32 27.03
C LEU A 55 10.49 -2.70 28.22
N ASP A 56 10.87 -1.42 28.09
CA ASP A 56 11.44 -0.58 29.13
C ASP A 56 11.32 0.89 28.72
N GLU A 57 10.80 1.75 29.61
CA GLU A 57 10.51 3.16 29.32
C GLU A 57 11.75 3.94 28.81
N ASN A 58 12.94 3.59 29.31
CA ASN A 58 14.18 4.29 28.99
C ASN A 58 14.89 3.73 27.75
N LEU A 59 14.45 2.59 27.21
CA LEU A 59 15.09 1.94 26.07
C LEU A 59 14.90 2.70 24.75
N ILE A 60 13.95 3.64 24.72
CA ILE A 60 13.77 4.60 23.63
C ILE A 60 15.02 5.48 23.41
N TYR A 61 15.90 5.62 24.40
CA TYR A 61 17.10 6.44 24.31
C TYR A 61 18.31 5.65 23.80
N SER A 62 19.06 6.22 22.85
CA SER A 62 20.15 5.52 22.18
C SER A 62 21.24 5.02 23.14
N LYS A 63 21.45 5.74 24.26
CA LYS A 63 22.48 5.37 25.25
C LYS A 63 22.08 4.09 26.02
N CYS A 64 20.80 3.96 26.38
CA CYS A 64 20.26 2.76 27.01
C CYS A 64 20.32 1.58 26.04
N TYR A 65 19.84 1.78 24.81
CA TYR A 65 19.90 0.77 23.75
C TYR A 65 21.34 0.28 23.48
N ARG A 66 22.32 1.19 23.41
CA ARG A 66 23.74 0.83 23.22
C ARG A 66 24.27 -0.05 24.36
N ALA A 67 23.88 0.21 25.60
CA ALA A 67 24.28 -0.64 26.72
C ALA A 67 23.78 -2.09 26.56
N VAL A 68 22.54 -2.26 26.09
CA VAL A 68 21.98 -3.59 25.77
C VAL A 68 22.75 -4.25 24.62
N VAL A 69 23.07 -3.50 23.57
CA VAL A 69 23.87 -4.01 22.43
C VAL A 69 25.27 -4.43 22.86
N GLU A 70 25.93 -3.67 23.73
CA GLU A 70 27.24 -4.04 24.27
C GLU A 70 27.15 -5.31 25.12
N ARG A 71 26.13 -5.44 25.97
CA ARG A 71 25.85 -6.65 26.72
C ARG A 71 25.65 -7.86 25.79
N ALA A 72 24.81 -7.72 24.77
CA ALA A 72 24.55 -8.76 23.78
C ALA A 72 25.83 -9.23 23.08
N LYS A 73 26.70 -8.29 22.69
CA LYS A 73 28.00 -8.60 22.07
C LYS A 73 28.95 -9.32 23.02
N ASN A 74 29.03 -8.88 24.27
CA ASN A 74 29.93 -9.45 25.28
C ASN A 74 29.52 -10.89 25.64
N GLU A 75 28.23 -11.13 25.77
CA GLU A 75 27.67 -12.45 26.14
C GLU A 75 27.38 -13.34 24.93
N LYS A 76 27.53 -12.82 23.70
CA LYS A 76 27.23 -13.52 22.44
C LYS A 76 25.79 -14.05 22.36
N ILE A 77 24.85 -13.25 22.85
CA ILE A 77 23.41 -13.51 22.81
C ILE A 77 22.71 -12.46 21.94
N ASN A 78 21.43 -12.65 21.62
CA ASN A 78 20.66 -11.64 20.91
C ASN A 78 20.27 -10.48 21.84
N ILE A 79 19.80 -9.37 21.24
CA ILE A 79 19.47 -8.14 21.97
C ILE A 79 18.31 -8.35 22.94
N SER A 80 17.30 -9.16 22.58
CA SER A 80 16.15 -9.45 23.45
C SER A 80 16.56 -10.21 24.72
N ASP A 81 17.47 -11.18 24.59
CA ASP A 81 17.97 -11.96 25.73
C ASP A 81 18.89 -11.13 26.62
N ALA A 82 19.72 -10.26 26.03
CA ALA A 82 20.53 -9.30 26.79
C ALA A 82 19.67 -8.32 27.60
N LEU A 83 18.58 -7.82 27.01
CA LEU A 83 17.64 -6.95 27.71
C LEU A 83 17.01 -7.67 28.91
N LYS A 84 16.49 -8.89 28.70
CA LYS A 84 15.89 -9.70 29.77
C LYS A 84 16.88 -9.99 30.90
N SER A 85 18.13 -10.29 30.57
CA SER A 85 19.22 -10.52 31.53
C SER A 85 19.46 -9.27 32.38
N MET A 86 19.64 -8.11 31.74
CA MET A 86 19.86 -6.84 32.45
C MET A 86 18.67 -6.44 33.33
N GLN A 87 17.44 -6.70 32.87
CA GLN A 87 16.24 -6.46 33.67
C GLN A 87 16.17 -7.39 34.89
N ALA A 88 16.51 -8.67 34.75
CA ALA A 88 16.57 -9.62 35.86
C ALA A 88 17.65 -9.25 36.89
N GLU A 89 18.73 -8.60 36.46
CA GLU A 89 19.79 -8.05 37.32
C GLU A 89 19.39 -6.73 38.02
N GLY A 90 18.26 -6.12 37.65
CA GLY A 90 17.85 -4.82 38.17
C GLY A 90 18.70 -3.65 37.66
N PHE A 91 19.20 -3.74 36.43
CA PHE A 91 20.00 -2.69 35.81
C PHE A 91 19.22 -1.37 35.68
N ASP A 92 19.78 -0.27 36.19
CA ASP A 92 19.16 1.06 36.16
C ASP A 92 19.50 1.82 34.85
N PHE A 93 18.61 1.71 33.86
CA PHE A 93 18.73 2.45 32.60
C PHE A 93 18.55 3.97 32.78
N GLU A 94 17.75 4.42 33.74
CA GLU A 94 17.48 5.84 33.98
C GLU A 94 18.78 6.58 34.38
N ASN A 95 19.64 5.92 35.16
CA ASN A 95 20.94 6.47 35.54
C ASN A 95 21.85 6.80 34.34
N LEU A 96 21.68 6.12 33.20
CA LEU A 96 22.46 6.41 32.00
C LEU A 96 22.07 7.76 31.38
N ILE A 97 20.84 8.22 31.60
CA ILE A 97 20.27 9.40 30.93
C ILE A 97 19.99 10.57 31.88
N LYS A 98 19.98 10.38 33.20
CA LYS A 98 19.66 11.40 34.23
C LYS A 98 20.37 12.75 34.07
N VAL A 99 21.60 12.75 33.53
CA VAL A 99 22.42 13.97 33.38
C VAL A 99 22.21 14.65 32.01
N LEU A 100 21.48 14.03 31.10
CA LEU A 100 21.26 14.53 29.74
C LEU A 100 20.00 15.39 29.70
N THR A 101 20.13 16.62 29.20
CA THR A 101 18.99 17.54 29.02
C THR A 101 18.08 17.14 27.88
N ASN A 102 18.63 16.60 26.79
CA ASN A 102 17.90 16.11 25.61
C ASN A 102 18.58 14.85 25.06
N PRO A 103 18.35 13.67 25.67
CA PRO A 103 18.94 12.41 25.19
C PRO A 103 18.42 12.06 23.79
N HIS A 104 19.35 11.66 22.91
CA HIS A 104 19.00 11.15 21.57
C HIS A 104 18.17 9.88 21.68
N THR A 105 17.17 9.75 20.81
CA THR A 105 16.33 8.55 20.72
C THR A 105 16.89 7.56 19.71
N ILE A 106 16.47 6.31 19.83
CA ILE A 106 16.82 5.25 18.89
C ILE A 106 16.32 5.57 17.47
N THR A 107 16.97 4.99 16.48
CA THR A 107 16.48 5.03 15.09
C THR A 107 15.44 3.94 14.84
N LEU A 108 14.72 4.03 13.72
CA LEU A 108 13.84 2.95 13.24
C LEU A 108 14.59 1.59 13.16
N ASP A 109 15.80 1.54 12.61
CA ASP A 109 16.59 0.31 12.51
C ASP A 109 16.92 -0.32 13.87
N GLN A 110 17.23 0.53 14.85
CA GLN A 110 17.51 0.07 16.20
C GLN A 110 16.25 -0.53 16.84
N ALA A 111 15.09 0.09 16.64
CA ALA A 111 13.83 -0.46 17.12
C ALA A 111 13.46 -1.78 16.41
N LEU A 112 13.63 -1.86 15.08
CA LEU A 112 13.40 -3.08 14.29
C LEU A 112 14.29 -4.23 14.72
N SER A 113 15.55 -3.97 15.11
CA SER A 113 16.47 -5.02 15.56
C SER A 113 15.97 -5.81 16.79
N ILE A 114 15.04 -5.22 17.55
CA ILE A 114 14.37 -5.86 18.68
C ILE A 114 13.02 -6.42 18.22
N ALA A 115 12.19 -5.61 17.56
CA ALA A 115 10.85 -6.02 17.13
C ALA A 115 10.86 -7.27 16.22
N ALA A 116 11.85 -7.38 15.33
CA ALA A 116 12.01 -8.54 14.44
C ALA A 116 12.36 -9.86 15.15
N LEU A 117 12.75 -9.80 16.43
CA LEU A 117 13.02 -10.99 17.24
C LEU A 117 11.76 -11.52 17.94
N GLU A 118 10.66 -10.79 17.91
CA GLU A 118 9.43 -11.17 18.59
C GLU A 118 8.74 -12.37 17.92
N LYS A 119 8.32 -13.31 18.76
CA LYS A 119 7.66 -14.55 18.33
C LYS A 119 6.43 -14.83 19.16
N CYS A 120 5.41 -15.36 18.53
CA CYS A 120 4.23 -15.86 19.22
C CYS A 120 4.63 -16.96 20.20
N ARG A 121 4.24 -16.84 21.46
CA ARG A 121 4.57 -17.82 22.51
C ARG A 121 3.99 -19.21 22.26
N VAL A 122 2.90 -19.29 21.49
CA VAL A 122 2.19 -20.54 21.21
C VAL A 122 2.73 -21.20 19.93
N THR A 123 2.78 -20.45 18.83
CA THR A 123 3.13 -20.99 17.50
C THR A 123 4.59 -20.84 17.14
N SER A 124 5.36 -20.03 17.87
CA SER A 124 6.74 -19.63 17.56
C SER A 124 6.93 -18.91 16.22
N VAL A 125 5.83 -18.52 15.57
CA VAL A 125 5.83 -17.69 14.35
C VAL A 125 6.29 -16.28 14.69
N ALA A 126 7.07 -15.67 13.80
CA ALA A 126 7.51 -14.28 13.97
C ALA A 126 6.29 -13.35 14.00
N LEU A 127 6.24 -12.43 14.97
CA LEU A 127 5.17 -11.43 15.07
C LEU A 127 5.36 -10.27 14.08
N VAL A 128 6.59 -10.09 13.61
CA VAL A 128 6.92 -9.22 12.49
C VAL A 128 7.44 -10.12 11.39
N ASP A 129 6.65 -10.32 10.35
CA ASP A 129 7.01 -11.22 9.27
C ASP A 129 8.02 -10.57 8.30
N LYS A 130 8.53 -11.39 7.37
CA LYS A 130 9.51 -10.94 6.40
C LYS A 130 8.92 -9.94 5.40
N GLU A 131 7.65 -10.07 5.03
CA GLU A 131 7.02 -9.20 4.04
C GLU A 131 6.93 -7.76 4.57
N LEU A 132 6.50 -7.59 5.81
CA LEU A 132 6.50 -6.28 6.48
C LEU A 132 7.90 -5.71 6.64
N LEU A 133 8.91 -6.54 6.96
CA LEU A 133 10.30 -6.08 7.04
C LEU A 133 10.83 -5.60 5.69
N ASP A 134 10.55 -6.34 4.61
CA ASP A 134 10.96 -5.99 3.25
C ASP A 134 10.26 -4.68 2.79
N ASP A 135 8.97 -4.51 3.12
CA ASP A 135 8.23 -3.27 2.82
C ASP A 135 8.73 -2.06 3.63
N ILE A 136 9.07 -2.24 4.92
CA ILE A 136 9.67 -1.18 5.73
C ILE A 136 11.05 -0.80 5.17
N ASP A 137 11.85 -1.76 4.72
CA ASP A 137 13.15 -1.49 4.13
C ASP A 137 13.04 -0.76 2.79
N TRP A 138 12.08 -1.15 1.95
CA TRP A 138 11.72 -0.42 0.74
C TRP A 138 11.34 1.03 1.06
N MET A 139 10.45 1.24 2.05
CA MET A 139 10.02 2.58 2.46
C MET A 139 11.19 3.43 2.95
N LYS A 140 12.10 2.85 3.75
CA LYS A 140 13.31 3.55 4.24
C LYS A 140 14.20 3.99 3.09
N HIS A 141 14.45 3.11 2.12
CA HIS A 141 15.29 3.43 0.97
C HIS A 141 14.66 4.53 0.12
N LEU A 142 13.35 4.47 -0.12
CA LEU A 142 12.63 5.52 -0.84
C LEU A 142 12.64 6.84 -0.07
N ARG A 143 12.36 6.84 1.24
CA ARG A 143 12.44 8.04 2.11
C ARG A 143 13.81 8.68 2.04
N ASN A 144 14.88 7.90 2.23
CA ASN A 144 16.26 8.39 2.18
C ASN A 144 16.58 9.03 0.81
N SER A 145 16.08 8.44 -0.27
CA SER A 145 16.25 8.98 -1.62
C SER A 145 15.48 10.29 -1.78
N ILE A 146 14.23 10.38 -1.30
CA ILE A 146 13.42 11.61 -1.31
C ILE A 146 14.09 12.75 -0.53
N GLU A 147 14.71 12.45 0.62
CA GLU A 147 15.29 13.44 1.53
C GLU A 147 16.68 13.93 1.09
N HIS A 148 17.47 13.05 0.47
CA HIS A 148 18.92 13.26 0.34
C HIS A 148 19.47 13.13 -1.08
N TYR A 149 18.67 12.68 -2.06
CA TYR A 149 19.15 12.49 -3.43
C TYR A 149 18.06 12.68 -4.50
N GLU A 150 18.44 12.47 -5.76
CA GLU A 150 17.48 12.30 -6.86
C GLU A 150 16.76 10.96 -6.71
N PHE A 151 15.47 10.92 -7.04
CA PHE A 151 14.65 9.73 -6.88
C PHE A 151 13.65 9.59 -8.02
N ALA A 152 13.26 8.34 -8.29
CA ALA A 152 12.16 7.99 -9.15
C ALA A 152 11.38 6.84 -8.49
N PHE A 153 10.06 6.84 -8.64
CA PHE A 153 9.21 5.73 -8.21
C PHE A 153 8.08 5.51 -9.22
N SER A 154 7.59 4.27 -9.28
CA SER A 154 6.33 3.97 -9.95
C SER A 154 5.18 4.31 -9.02
N ILE A 155 4.15 5.00 -9.54
CA ILE A 155 2.93 5.31 -8.77
C ILE A 155 2.29 4.01 -8.28
N LYS A 156 2.24 2.98 -9.13
CA LYS A 156 1.69 1.66 -8.80
C LYS A 156 2.44 1.01 -7.63
N ASP A 157 3.78 1.08 -7.63
CA ASP A 157 4.59 0.50 -6.55
C ASP A 157 4.34 1.22 -5.22
N VAL A 158 4.19 2.56 -5.25
CA VAL A 158 3.82 3.34 -4.07
C VAL A 158 2.44 2.95 -3.56
N ARG A 159 1.43 2.85 -4.44
CA ARG A 159 0.06 2.44 -4.06
C ARG A 159 0.06 1.08 -3.37
N LEU A 160 0.61 0.07 -4.04
CA LEU A 160 0.65 -1.30 -3.54
C LEU A 160 1.39 -1.41 -2.20
N THR A 161 2.56 -0.78 -2.10
CA THR A 161 3.40 -0.86 -0.90
C THR A 161 2.82 -0.06 0.27
N MET A 162 2.20 1.09 0.01
CA MET A 162 1.47 1.85 1.04
C MET A 162 0.36 1.02 1.67
N GLY A 163 -0.42 0.27 0.88
CA GLY A 163 -1.47 -0.59 1.44
C GLY A 163 -0.92 -1.73 2.30
N ARG A 164 0.16 -2.40 1.85
CA ARG A 164 0.82 -3.44 2.66
C ARG A 164 1.39 -2.86 3.96
N LEU A 165 2.03 -1.70 3.91
CA LEU A 165 2.53 -1.00 5.09
C LEU A 165 1.41 -0.58 6.05
N VAL A 166 0.29 -0.06 5.56
CA VAL A 166 -0.86 0.32 6.41
C VAL A 166 -1.46 -0.90 7.11
N ARG A 167 -1.61 -2.02 6.40
CA ARG A 167 -2.05 -3.30 7.00
C ARG A 167 -1.08 -3.81 8.04
N GLY A 168 0.20 -3.90 7.70
CA GLY A 168 1.23 -4.34 8.63
C GLY A 168 1.36 -3.43 9.86
N LEU A 169 1.14 -2.12 9.72
CA LEU A 169 1.08 -1.20 10.85
C LEU A 169 -0.15 -1.50 11.74
N ALA A 170 -1.33 -1.68 11.15
CA ALA A 170 -2.55 -2.00 11.89
C ALA A 170 -2.41 -3.30 12.69
N GLU A 171 -1.94 -4.36 12.02
CA GLU A 171 -1.64 -5.65 12.64
C GLU A 171 -0.60 -5.50 13.76
N PHE A 172 0.49 -4.79 13.51
CA PHE A 172 1.53 -4.54 14.52
C PHE A 172 0.97 -3.83 15.76
N THR A 173 0.18 -2.77 15.57
CA THR A 173 -0.40 -2.01 16.67
C THR A 173 -1.40 -2.82 17.49
N ASP A 174 -2.14 -3.73 16.87
CA ASP A 174 -3.08 -4.64 17.53
C ASP A 174 -2.33 -5.73 18.31
N ILE A 175 -1.36 -6.41 17.66
CA ILE A 175 -0.53 -7.47 18.26
C ILE A 175 0.14 -6.99 19.55
N PHE A 176 0.68 -5.77 19.55
CA PHE A 176 1.37 -5.19 20.71
C PHE A 176 0.46 -4.29 21.56
N SER A 177 -0.84 -4.21 21.25
CA SER A 177 -1.84 -3.44 21.98
C SER A 177 -1.42 -1.98 22.22
N LEU A 178 -0.82 -1.35 21.21
CA LEU A 178 -0.29 0.01 21.30
C LEU A 178 -1.40 1.06 21.20
N TYR A 179 -2.26 0.90 20.19
CA TYR A 179 -3.44 1.70 19.92
C TYR A 179 -4.26 1.06 18.79
N ASP A 180 -5.48 1.54 18.60
CA ASP A 180 -6.44 1.02 17.62
C ASP A 180 -6.57 2.02 16.46
N LEU A 181 -5.98 1.72 15.29
CA LEU A 181 -6.02 2.63 14.15
C LEU A 181 -7.45 2.92 13.69
N ASP A 182 -8.35 1.93 13.65
CA ASP A 182 -9.73 2.11 13.19
C ASP A 182 -10.48 3.19 13.97
N LYS A 183 -10.13 3.37 15.26
CA LYS A 183 -10.73 4.39 16.14
C LYS A 183 -10.04 5.76 16.08
N GLU A 184 -8.80 5.81 15.61
CA GLU A 184 -7.93 6.99 15.71
C GLU A 184 -7.74 7.71 14.37
N VAL A 185 -8.10 7.08 13.25
CA VAL A 185 -8.09 7.72 11.93
C VAL A 185 -9.08 8.89 11.88
N SER A 186 -8.65 10.00 11.29
CA SER A 186 -9.50 11.18 11.10
C SER A 186 -10.65 10.90 10.13
N LYS A 187 -11.73 11.67 10.24
CA LYS A 187 -12.88 11.52 9.34
C LYS A 187 -12.51 11.74 7.89
N GLU A 188 -11.56 12.63 7.64
CA GLU A 188 -11.04 12.98 6.32
C GLU A 188 -10.22 11.82 5.70
N ALA A 189 -9.51 11.06 6.52
CA ALA A 189 -8.66 9.94 6.09
C ALA A 189 -9.38 8.59 6.09
N ALA A 190 -10.50 8.46 6.80
CA ALA A 190 -11.18 7.19 7.06
C ALA A 190 -11.50 6.35 5.81
N LYS A 191 -11.99 6.99 4.73
CA LYS A 191 -12.32 6.26 3.49
C LYS A 191 -11.09 5.64 2.83
N THR A 192 -10.02 6.42 2.70
CA THR A 192 -8.77 5.96 2.08
C THR A 192 -8.09 4.92 2.96
N TYR A 193 -8.10 5.12 4.28
CA TYR A 193 -7.61 4.12 5.23
C TYR A 193 -8.32 2.78 5.06
N LYS A 194 -9.66 2.77 5.02
CA LYS A 194 -10.45 1.54 4.84
C LYS A 194 -10.08 0.78 3.57
N ILE A 195 -9.89 1.50 2.46
CA ILE A 195 -9.46 0.90 1.19
C ILE A 195 -8.07 0.29 1.33
N LEU A 196 -7.13 0.96 2.01
CA LEU A 196 -5.75 0.47 2.16
C LEU A 196 -5.64 -0.71 3.14
N SER A 197 -6.42 -0.68 4.23
CA SER A 197 -6.44 -1.73 5.25
C SER A 197 -7.13 -3.01 4.80
N ASP A 198 -8.09 -2.92 3.88
CA ASP A 198 -8.71 -4.09 3.26
C ASP A 198 -7.95 -4.50 1.98
N GLU A 199 -7.29 -5.66 2.01
CA GLU A 199 -6.49 -6.14 0.86
C GLU A 199 -7.29 -6.31 -0.42
N TYR A 200 -8.53 -6.78 -0.30
CA TYR A 200 -9.39 -7.01 -1.44
C TYR A 200 -9.87 -5.68 -2.02
N GLU A 201 -10.38 -4.77 -1.18
CA GLU A 201 -10.78 -3.42 -1.60
C GLU A 201 -9.59 -2.67 -2.21
N HIS A 202 -8.39 -2.81 -1.64
CA HIS A 202 -7.17 -2.19 -2.17
C HIS A 202 -6.86 -2.67 -3.59
N LYS A 203 -6.85 -3.99 -3.83
CA LYS A 203 -6.52 -4.55 -5.16
C LYS A 203 -7.54 -4.13 -6.22
N ILE A 204 -8.83 -4.08 -5.89
CA ILE A 204 -9.86 -3.63 -6.83
C ILE A 204 -9.69 -2.15 -7.16
N HIS A 205 -9.50 -1.31 -6.13
CA HIS A 205 -9.27 0.11 -6.29
C HIS A 205 -8.04 0.39 -7.16
N GLU A 206 -6.97 -0.38 -6.96
CA GLU A 206 -5.77 -0.34 -7.80
C GLU A 206 -6.08 -0.65 -9.27
N GLY A 207 -6.85 -1.70 -9.54
CA GLY A 207 -7.29 -2.04 -10.90
C GLY A 207 -8.06 -0.90 -11.58
N HIS A 208 -8.94 -0.21 -10.85
CA HIS A 208 -9.65 0.96 -11.38
C HIS A 208 -8.73 2.16 -11.63
N LEU A 209 -7.74 2.38 -10.77
CA LEU A 209 -6.77 3.44 -10.98
C LEU A 209 -5.90 3.19 -12.22
N ASP A 210 -5.51 1.93 -12.47
CA ASP A 210 -4.80 1.56 -13.70
C ASP A 210 -5.60 1.86 -14.96
N VAL A 211 -6.91 1.59 -14.95
CA VAL A 211 -7.81 1.99 -16.05
C VAL A 211 -7.84 3.50 -16.22
N SER A 212 -7.98 4.24 -15.12
CA SER A 212 -7.98 5.71 -15.14
C SER A 212 -6.66 6.27 -15.68
N ASP A 213 -5.53 5.71 -15.27
CA ASP A 213 -4.21 6.16 -15.69
C ASP A 213 -3.93 5.82 -17.16
N ALA A 214 -4.28 4.61 -17.60
CA ALA A 214 -4.23 4.22 -19.01
C ALA A 214 -5.13 5.12 -19.89
N ARG A 215 -6.33 5.47 -19.39
CA ARG A 215 -7.20 6.44 -20.05
C ARG A 215 -6.52 7.81 -20.15
N LYS A 216 -6.02 8.36 -19.05
CA LYS A 216 -5.31 9.65 -19.08
C LYS A 216 -4.14 9.65 -20.07
N GLU A 217 -3.42 8.55 -20.20
CA GLU A 217 -2.34 8.40 -21.17
C GLU A 217 -2.85 8.37 -22.61
N ALA A 218 -3.89 7.57 -22.89
CA ALA A 218 -4.50 7.48 -24.22
C ALA A 218 -5.02 8.83 -24.74
N PHE A 219 -5.53 9.67 -23.83
CA PHE A 219 -6.04 11.01 -24.15
C PHE A 219 -4.98 12.12 -23.99
N ARG A 220 -3.72 11.80 -23.64
CA ARG A 220 -2.69 12.80 -23.38
C ARG A 220 -2.38 13.60 -24.65
N GLY A 221 -2.48 14.93 -24.55
CA GLY A 221 -2.18 15.85 -25.66
C GLY A 221 -3.27 15.90 -26.74
N VAL A 222 -4.36 15.13 -26.61
CA VAL A 222 -5.49 15.14 -27.54
C VAL A 222 -6.37 16.35 -27.26
N ARG A 223 -6.67 17.14 -28.29
CA ARG A 223 -7.58 18.29 -28.16
C ARG A 223 -9.02 17.79 -27.97
N PRO A 224 -9.89 18.51 -27.23
CA PRO A 224 -11.26 18.08 -26.99
C PRO A 224 -12.03 17.64 -28.24
N LYS A 225 -11.89 18.39 -29.34
CA LYS A 225 -12.53 18.09 -30.64
C LYS A 225 -12.03 16.82 -31.36
N PHE A 226 -10.96 16.20 -30.88
CA PHE A 226 -10.39 14.98 -31.45
C PHE A 226 -10.49 13.78 -30.50
N MET A 227 -11.10 13.95 -29.32
CA MET A 227 -11.26 12.88 -28.35
C MET A 227 -12.09 11.72 -28.90
N GLU A 228 -13.06 11.99 -29.78
CA GLU A 228 -13.88 10.98 -30.44
C GLU A 228 -13.10 10.03 -31.36
N PHE A 229 -11.90 10.43 -31.80
CA PHE A 229 -11.04 9.61 -32.65
C PHE A 229 -10.02 8.78 -31.85
N VAL A 230 -9.99 8.94 -30.52
CA VAL A 230 -9.15 8.10 -29.66
C VAL A 230 -9.85 6.77 -29.51
N ASN A 231 -9.22 5.69 -30.00
CA ASN A 231 -9.73 4.34 -29.85
C ASN A 231 -9.53 3.84 -28.41
N TRP A 232 -10.33 4.33 -27.48
CA TRP A 232 -10.35 3.88 -26.09
C TRP A 232 -11.59 3.01 -25.85
N LYS A 233 -11.37 1.75 -25.51
CA LYS A 233 -12.40 0.77 -25.18
C LYS A 233 -12.16 0.23 -23.77
N GLN A 234 -13.21 0.24 -22.97
CA GLN A 234 -13.24 -0.25 -21.59
C GLN A 234 -14.47 -1.13 -21.45
N TYR A 235 -14.28 -2.34 -20.93
CA TYR A 235 -15.32 -3.35 -20.82
C TYR A 235 -15.41 -3.89 -19.39
N THR A 236 -16.54 -4.51 -19.09
CA THR A 236 -16.73 -5.32 -17.88
C THR A 236 -16.00 -6.64 -18.05
N CYS A 237 -15.26 -7.05 -17.02
CA CYS A 237 -14.60 -8.35 -16.98
C CYS A 237 -15.57 -9.39 -16.39
N ASP A 238 -15.82 -10.48 -17.11
CA ASP A 238 -16.78 -11.52 -16.67
C ASP A 238 -16.30 -12.28 -15.43
N ASP A 239 -14.98 -12.41 -15.25
CA ASP A 239 -14.39 -13.13 -14.12
C ASP A 239 -14.55 -12.38 -12.78
N CYS A 240 -14.43 -11.06 -12.79
CA CYS A 240 -14.49 -10.25 -11.57
C CYS A 240 -15.69 -9.30 -11.48
N GLY A 241 -16.43 -9.10 -12.57
CA GLY A 241 -17.61 -8.24 -12.65
C GLY A 241 -17.32 -6.73 -12.62
N TYR A 242 -16.05 -6.31 -12.76
CA TYR A 242 -15.66 -4.90 -12.73
C TYR A 242 -15.29 -4.36 -14.12
N ASP A 243 -15.48 -3.06 -14.32
CA ASP A 243 -15.09 -2.34 -15.55
C ASP A 243 -13.58 -2.11 -15.62
N THR A 244 -12.81 -3.18 -15.54
CA THR A 244 -11.34 -3.21 -15.45
C THR A 244 -10.67 -3.82 -16.68
N LEU A 245 -11.43 -4.21 -17.70
CA LEU A 245 -10.91 -4.79 -18.93
C LEU A 245 -10.63 -3.69 -19.96
N ILE A 246 -9.35 -3.50 -20.29
CA ILE A 246 -8.89 -2.47 -21.25
C ILE A 246 -7.91 -3.06 -22.26
N GLN A 247 -7.62 -2.30 -23.31
CA GLN A 247 -6.72 -2.70 -24.38
C GLN A 247 -5.31 -3.01 -23.86
N ASN A 248 -4.74 -4.14 -24.28
CA ASN A 248 -3.41 -4.60 -23.91
C ASN A 248 -2.75 -5.34 -25.09
N HIS A 249 -1.61 -4.84 -25.57
CA HIS A 249 -0.92 -5.41 -26.74
C HIS A 249 -0.24 -6.76 -26.49
N ASP A 250 0.01 -7.10 -25.23
CA ASP A 250 0.64 -8.37 -24.85
C ASP A 250 -0.41 -9.47 -24.58
N SER A 251 -1.70 -9.17 -24.77
CA SER A 251 -2.80 -10.11 -24.61
C SER A 251 -3.11 -10.84 -25.91
N SER A 252 -3.56 -12.09 -25.78
CA SER A 252 -4.03 -12.91 -26.90
C SER A 252 -5.30 -12.35 -27.58
N THR A 253 -6.18 -11.69 -26.82
CA THR A 253 -7.43 -11.07 -27.29
C THR A 253 -7.26 -9.59 -27.63
N GLY A 254 -6.10 -9.00 -27.30
CA GLY A 254 -5.86 -7.56 -27.34
C GLY A 254 -6.43 -6.80 -26.14
N TYR A 255 -7.01 -7.48 -25.15
CA TYR A 255 -7.54 -6.90 -23.91
C TYR A 255 -7.03 -7.66 -22.68
N ARG A 256 -6.81 -6.95 -21.56
CA ARG A 256 -6.46 -7.59 -20.29
C ARG A 256 -7.07 -6.83 -19.12
N CYS A 257 -7.66 -7.57 -18.20
CA CYS A 257 -8.22 -7.03 -16.97
C CYS A 257 -7.09 -6.56 -16.06
N THR A 258 -7.14 -5.30 -15.63
CA THR A 258 -6.11 -4.70 -14.75
C THR A 258 -6.14 -5.29 -13.33
N TYR A 259 -7.24 -5.94 -12.93
CA TYR A 259 -7.40 -6.55 -11.62
C TYR A 259 -7.07 -8.05 -11.58
N CYS A 260 -7.83 -8.88 -12.30
CA CYS A 260 -7.68 -10.35 -12.24
C CYS A 260 -6.80 -10.94 -13.35
N GLY A 261 -6.40 -10.14 -14.34
CA GLY A 261 -5.57 -10.58 -15.44
C GLY A 261 -6.29 -11.39 -16.52
N ALA A 262 -7.61 -11.58 -16.42
CA ALA A 262 -8.42 -12.20 -17.47
C ALA A 262 -8.26 -11.43 -18.80
N GLU A 263 -8.06 -12.17 -19.88
CA GLU A 263 -7.91 -11.60 -21.22
C GLU A 263 -9.20 -11.67 -22.03
N ASP A 264 -10.10 -12.58 -21.66
CA ASP A 264 -11.33 -12.86 -22.38
C ASP A 264 -12.54 -12.33 -21.61
N SER A 265 -13.57 -11.92 -22.35
CA SER A 265 -14.86 -11.47 -21.82
C SER A 265 -15.85 -11.39 -22.97
N GLY A 266 -17.07 -11.88 -22.74
CA GLY A 266 -18.19 -11.75 -23.67
C GLY A 266 -18.60 -10.29 -23.92
N SER A 267 -18.16 -9.37 -23.05
CA SER A 267 -18.33 -7.92 -23.25
C SER A 267 -17.43 -7.34 -24.36
N ILE A 268 -16.37 -8.05 -24.79
CA ILE A 268 -15.49 -7.58 -25.86
C ILE A 268 -16.28 -7.53 -27.16
N GLU A 269 -16.19 -6.40 -27.86
CA GLU A 269 -16.89 -6.24 -29.12
C GLU A 269 -16.19 -7.00 -30.25
N VAL A 270 -16.97 -7.81 -30.97
CA VAL A 270 -16.56 -8.50 -32.20
C VAL A 270 -17.32 -7.95 -33.40
N THR A 271 -16.71 -8.02 -34.57
CA THR A 271 -17.28 -7.49 -35.81
C THR A 271 -18.31 -8.47 -36.39
N CYS A 272 -19.51 -7.98 -36.71
CA CYS A 272 -20.52 -8.75 -37.43
C CYS A 272 -20.06 -9.09 -38.85
N ASP A 273 -20.08 -10.37 -39.22
CA ASP A 273 -19.67 -10.85 -40.55
C ASP A 273 -20.61 -10.39 -41.69
N VAL A 274 -21.82 -9.97 -41.34
CA VAL A 274 -22.86 -9.56 -42.31
C VAL A 274 -22.84 -8.07 -42.60
N CYS A 275 -22.79 -7.23 -41.55
CA CYS A 275 -22.91 -5.76 -41.68
C CYS A 275 -21.66 -4.98 -41.26
N GLY A 276 -20.68 -5.63 -40.63
CA GLY A 276 -19.46 -4.98 -40.16
C GLY A 276 -19.62 -4.14 -38.89
N SER A 277 -20.79 -4.14 -38.23
CA SER A 277 -21.00 -3.44 -36.96
C SER A 277 -20.33 -4.19 -35.81
N GLU A 278 -19.81 -3.46 -34.82
CA GLU A 278 -19.22 -4.01 -33.60
C GLU A 278 -20.30 -4.20 -32.54
N TRP A 279 -20.32 -5.37 -31.89
CA TRP A 279 -21.27 -5.75 -30.85
C TRP A 279 -20.59 -6.66 -29.82
N PRO A 280 -21.00 -6.64 -28.54
CA PRO A 280 -20.48 -7.57 -27.53
C PRO A 280 -20.63 -9.03 -27.99
N GLU A 281 -19.58 -9.83 -27.86
CA GLU A 281 -19.55 -11.23 -28.29
C GLU A 281 -20.71 -12.05 -27.68
N GLU A 282 -21.06 -11.80 -26.42
CA GLU A 282 -22.16 -12.50 -25.74
C GLU A 282 -23.55 -12.24 -26.36
N GLU A 283 -23.72 -11.12 -27.06
CA GLU A 283 -24.95 -10.78 -27.77
C GLU A 283 -24.98 -11.32 -29.20
N MET A 284 -23.86 -11.85 -29.69
CA MET A 284 -23.71 -12.38 -31.04
C MET A 284 -24.25 -13.81 -31.16
N SER A 285 -24.67 -14.16 -32.38
CA SER A 285 -25.14 -15.51 -32.70
C SER A 285 -24.39 -16.11 -33.87
N SER A 286 -24.22 -17.44 -33.89
CA SER A 286 -23.56 -18.18 -34.95
C SER A 286 -24.56 -18.72 -35.97
N TRP A 287 -24.93 -17.89 -36.95
CA TRP A 287 -25.92 -18.25 -37.96
C TRP A 287 -25.34 -18.91 -39.21
N LEU A 288 -24.06 -18.66 -39.53
CA LEU A 288 -23.39 -19.10 -40.77
C LEU A 288 -22.42 -20.28 -40.56
N GLY A 289 -22.33 -20.81 -39.33
CA GLY A 289 -21.42 -21.90 -38.94
C GLY A 289 -20.62 -21.58 -37.67
N GLU A 290 -19.86 -22.56 -37.17
CA GLU A 290 -18.91 -22.34 -36.06
C GLU A 290 -17.89 -21.25 -36.44
N GLY A 291 -17.68 -20.28 -35.55
CA GLY A 291 -16.77 -19.16 -35.76
C GLY A 291 -17.33 -17.97 -36.56
N THR A 292 -18.65 -17.91 -36.78
CA THR A 292 -19.31 -16.76 -37.41
C THR A 292 -20.07 -15.92 -36.38
N HIS A 293 -19.98 -14.61 -36.47
CA HIS A 293 -20.60 -13.66 -35.55
C HIS A 293 -21.67 -12.84 -36.29
N THR A 294 -22.93 -13.06 -35.92
CA THR A 294 -24.09 -12.33 -36.48
C THR A 294 -24.75 -11.51 -35.38
N CYS A 295 -24.78 -10.18 -35.58
CA CYS A 295 -25.37 -9.25 -34.61
C CYS A 295 -26.90 -9.36 -34.50
N PRO A 296 -27.50 -8.90 -33.37
CA PRO A 296 -28.94 -8.92 -33.17
C PRO A 296 -29.74 -8.32 -34.33
N ASP A 297 -29.27 -7.21 -34.91
CA ASP A 297 -29.94 -6.53 -36.04
C ASP A 297 -29.93 -7.33 -37.34
N CYS A 298 -28.89 -8.13 -37.59
CA CYS A 298 -28.80 -8.99 -38.76
C CYS A 298 -29.51 -10.33 -38.56
N ARG A 299 -29.72 -10.73 -37.30
CA ARG A 299 -30.46 -11.94 -36.91
C ARG A 299 -31.96 -11.75 -37.09
N ASP A 300 -32.51 -10.60 -36.67
CA ASP A 300 -33.94 -10.29 -36.80
C ASP A 300 -34.27 -9.62 -38.14
N LEU A 301 -34.51 -10.45 -39.17
CA LEU A 301 -35.04 -10.00 -40.47
C LEU A 301 -36.40 -9.26 -40.37
N SER A 302 -37.07 -9.29 -39.23
CA SER A 302 -38.32 -8.58 -38.95
C SER A 302 -38.16 -7.10 -38.57
N ASN A 303 -36.93 -6.61 -38.33
CA ASN A 303 -36.66 -5.21 -37.94
C ASN A 303 -36.09 -4.33 -39.05
N LYS A 304 -36.09 -4.79 -40.31
CA LYS A 304 -35.81 -3.90 -41.44
C LYS A 304 -37.10 -3.17 -41.86
N PRO A 305 -37.09 -1.82 -41.96
CA PRO A 305 -38.17 -1.09 -42.61
C PRO A 305 -38.30 -1.44 -44.10
#